data_AF-A0A5B7JUX7-F1
#
_entry.id   AF-A0A5B7JUX7-F1
#
_cell.length_a   1.000
_cell.length_b   1.000
_cell.length_c   1.000
_cell.angle_alpha   90.00
_cell.angle_beta   90.00
_cell.angle_gamma   90.00
#
_symmetry.space_group_name_H-M   'P 1'
#
loop_
_entity.id
_entity.type
_entity.pdbx_description
1 polymer ?
#
loop_
_entity_poly.entity_id
_entity_poly.type
_entity_poly.pdbx_seq_one_letter_code
_entity_poly.pdbx_strand_id
1 'polypeptide(L)'
;MLNGDNAPLSEDSDAEQENNGNHGRTIDGPWVFGLKQGSDCRYFWMERRDRNTLIPIIERECAYGSVIHSDEWPAYSNLNAMRYQHFSVNHQQHFVEPVAVGN
;
A
#
# COMPACT_ATOMS: atom_id res chain seq x y z
N MET A 1 -1.76 24.03 44.09
CA MET A 1 -1.35 22.81 43.38
C MET A 1 -2.61 22.09 42.93
N LEU A 2 -3.05 22.34 41.70
CA LEU A 2 -3.94 21.47 40.94
C LEU A 2 -3.42 21.56 39.51
N ASN A 3 -2.75 20.51 39.07
CA ASN A 3 -2.22 20.40 37.71
C ASN A 3 -3.42 20.19 36.80
N GLY A 4 -3.77 21.22 36.03
CA GLY A 4 -4.77 21.14 34.98
C GLY A 4 -4.14 20.50 33.74
N ASP A 5 -4.77 19.43 33.27
CA ASP A 5 -4.39 18.66 32.10
C ASP A 5 -4.39 19.55 30.85
N ASN A 6 -3.21 19.90 30.34
CA ASN A 6 -3.08 20.41 28.98
C ASN A 6 -2.99 19.21 28.02
N ALA A 7 -4.13 18.78 27.52
CA ALA A 7 -4.18 18.01 26.28
C ALA A 7 -3.62 18.90 25.15
N PRO A 8 -2.62 18.46 24.36
CA PRO A 8 -2.23 19.21 23.19
C PRO A 8 -3.41 19.17 22.20
N LEU A 9 -3.99 20.35 21.92
CA LEU A 9 -4.79 20.56 20.72
C LEU A 9 -3.94 20.09 19.54
N SER A 10 -4.35 19.00 18.90
CA SER A 10 -3.81 18.61 17.60
C SER A 10 -4.17 19.71 16.61
N GLU A 11 -3.18 20.49 16.21
CA GLU A 11 -3.29 21.45 15.11
C GLU A 11 -3.54 20.65 13.83
N ASP A 12 -4.81 20.57 13.41
CA ASP A 12 -5.19 20.14 12.06
C ASP A 12 -4.57 21.15 11.09
N SER A 13 -3.41 20.79 10.54
CA SER A 13 -2.76 21.54 9.49
C SER A 13 -3.33 21.04 8.16
N ASP A 14 -4.46 21.64 7.75
CA ASP A 14 -5.03 21.50 6.42
C ASP A 14 -4.02 22.03 5.38
N ALA A 15 -3.12 21.16 4.93
CA ALA A 15 -2.24 21.45 3.81
C ALA A 15 -3.02 21.32 2.50
N GLU A 16 -3.63 22.43 2.04
CA GLU A 16 -4.20 22.50 0.70
C GLU A 16 -3.08 22.42 -0.34
N GLN A 17 -2.89 21.23 -0.91
CA GLN A 17 -1.98 21.00 -2.03
C GLN A 17 -2.78 21.02 -3.34
N GLU A 18 -2.83 22.18 -3.99
CA GLU A 18 -3.45 22.33 -5.32
C GLU A 18 -2.67 21.54 -6.36
N ASN A 19 -3.20 20.39 -6.78
CA ASN A 19 -2.71 19.67 -7.95
C ASN A 19 -3.75 19.77 -9.07
N ASN A 20 -3.45 20.55 -10.10
CA ASN A 20 -4.27 20.68 -11.31
C ASN A 20 -4.17 19.39 -12.15
N GLY A 21 -4.86 18.35 -11.71
CA GLY A 21 -5.06 17.11 -12.44
C GLY A 21 -6.38 16.49 -12.05
N ASN A 22 -7.14 16.00 -13.02
CA ASN A 22 -8.45 15.35 -12.86
C ASN A 22 -8.37 13.98 -12.15
N HIS A 23 -7.42 13.80 -11.23
CA HIS A 23 -7.32 12.64 -10.38
C HIS A 23 -8.19 12.91 -9.16
N GLY A 24 -9.19 12.06 -8.94
CA GLY A 24 -10.05 12.17 -7.76
C GLY A 24 -9.24 12.38 -6.48
N ARG A 25 -9.86 13.05 -5.50
CA ARG A 25 -9.31 13.45 -4.19
C ARG A 25 -8.15 12.55 -3.75
N THR A 26 -6.93 13.08 -3.74
CA THR A 26 -5.77 12.40 -3.16
C THR A 26 -6.11 12.13 -1.70
N ILE A 27 -6.27 10.85 -1.33
CA ILE A 27 -6.41 10.48 0.07
C ILE A 27 -5.02 10.65 0.68
N ASP A 28 -4.80 11.82 1.27
CA ASP A 28 -3.63 12.10 2.10
C ASP A 28 -3.98 11.59 3.50
N GLY A 29 -3.74 10.29 3.71
CA GLY A 29 -4.13 9.58 4.91
C GLY A 29 -3.12 8.50 5.26
N PRO A 30 -3.18 7.97 6.50
CA PRO A 30 -2.25 6.95 6.94
C PRO A 30 -2.35 5.71 6.04
N TRP A 31 -1.23 5.30 5.46
CA TRP A 31 -1.16 4.12 4.62
C TRP A 31 -0.82 2.89 5.45
N VAL A 32 -1.37 1.75 5.07
CA VAL A 32 -1.02 0.46 5.67
C VAL A 32 -0.56 -0.48 4.56
N PHE A 33 0.61 -1.07 4.75
CA PHE A 33 1.10 -2.16 3.92
C PHE A 33 0.89 -3.49 4.64
N GLY A 34 0.26 -4.44 3.96
CA GLY A 34 0.02 -5.79 4.47
C GLY A 34 0.93 -6.81 3.81
N LEU A 35 1.52 -7.70 4.60
CA LEU A 35 2.22 -8.90 4.13
C LEU A 35 1.51 -10.14 4.64
N LYS A 36 1.34 -11.14 3.77
CA LYS A 36 0.76 -12.43 4.12
C LYS A 36 1.65 -13.57 3.64
N GLN A 37 2.01 -14.46 4.56
CA GLN A 37 2.74 -15.70 4.28
C GLN A 37 2.03 -16.87 4.96
N GLY A 38 1.21 -17.61 4.21
CA GLY A 38 0.37 -18.67 4.77
C GLY A 38 -0.64 -18.12 5.78
N SER A 39 -0.51 -18.51 7.05
CA SER A 39 -1.31 -17.98 8.17
C SER A 39 -0.69 -16.77 8.86
N ASP A 40 0.56 -16.41 8.54
CA ASP A 40 1.20 -15.20 9.07
C ASP A 40 0.71 -13.97 8.29
N CYS A 41 0.21 -12.97 9.03
CA CYS A 41 -0.31 -11.72 8.50
C CYS A 41 0.29 -10.56 9.30
N ARG A 42 0.99 -9.66 8.61
CA ARG A 42 1.66 -8.50 9.22
C ARG A 42 1.18 -7.22 8.56
N TYR A 43 1.09 -6.16 9.34
CA TYR A 43 0.66 -4.84 8.91
C TYR A 43 1.68 -3.79 9.32
N PHE A 44 2.05 -2.92 8.39
CA PHE A 44 3.04 -1.86 8.58
C PHE A 44 2.37 -0.52 8.31
N TRP A 45 2.39 0.36 9.32
CA TRP A 45 1.95 1.73 9.16
C TRP A 45 3.00 2.52 8.36
N MET A 46 2.54 3.34 7.43
CA MET A 46 3.38 4.16 6.57
C MET A 46 2.77 5.55 6.42
N GLU A 47 3.60 6.56 6.58
CA GLU A 47 3.23 7.96 6.33
C GLU A 47 3.05 8.21 4.82
N ARG A 48 3.85 7.55 3.98
CA ARG A 48 3.82 7.70 2.52
C ARG A 48 3.76 6.35 1.82
N ARG A 49 2.88 6.26 0.83
CA ARG A 49 2.83 5.12 -0.10
C ARG A 49 3.81 5.36 -1.24
N ASP A 50 5.10 5.10 -1.00
CA ASP A 50 6.13 5.17 -2.04
C ASP A 50 7.09 3.97 -2.01
N ARG A 51 7.89 3.86 -3.07
CA ARG A 51 8.89 2.80 -3.22
C ARG A 51 9.95 2.84 -2.11
N ASN A 52 10.37 4.04 -1.71
CA ASN A 52 11.45 4.21 -0.73
C ASN A 52 11.04 3.73 0.66
N THR A 53 9.73 3.74 0.94
CA THR A 53 9.16 3.22 2.19
C THR A 53 8.88 1.72 2.09
N LEU A 54 8.34 1.25 0.97
CA LEU A 54 7.94 -0.15 0.81
C LEU A 54 9.10 -1.14 0.67
N ILE A 55 10.11 -0.78 -0.14
CA ILE A 55 11.20 -1.71 -0.46
C ILE A 55 11.98 -2.15 0.79
N PRO A 56 12.37 -1.25 1.72
CA PRO A 56 13.04 -1.67 2.95
C PRO A 56 12.20 -2.60 3.82
N ILE A 57 10.87 -2.44 3.84
CA ILE A 57 9.97 -3.33 4.57
C ILE A 57 10.01 -4.72 3.93
N ILE A 58 9.91 -4.81 2.61
CA ILE A 58 9.98 -6.09 1.88
C ILE A 58 11.34 -6.77 2.11
N GLU A 59 12.45 -6.03 2.05
CA GLU A 59 13.78 -6.59 2.31
C GLU A 59 13.96 -7.12 3.74
N ARG A 60 13.35 -6.47 4.72
CA ARG A 60 13.41 -6.90 6.12
C ARG A 60 12.54 -8.12 6.40
N GLU A 61 11.36 -8.17 5.79
CA GLU A 61 10.33 -9.16 6.13
C GLU A 61 10.33 -10.38 5.20
N CYS A 62 10.79 -10.23 3.96
CA CYS A 62 10.83 -11.30 2.97
C CYS A 62 12.27 -11.74 2.69
N ALA A 63 12.52 -13.05 2.78
CA ALA A 63 13.82 -13.62 2.42
C ALA A 63 14.11 -13.44 0.92
N TYR A 64 15.37 -13.22 0.56
CA TYR A 64 15.80 -13.19 -0.84
C TYR A 64 15.37 -14.45 -1.59
N GLY A 65 14.93 -14.29 -2.84
CA GLY A 65 14.40 -15.39 -3.65
C GLY A 65 12.96 -15.80 -3.32
N SER A 66 12.29 -15.13 -2.36
CA SER A 66 10.88 -15.39 -2.09
C SER A 66 10.00 -15.05 -3.30
N VAL A 67 8.90 -15.79 -3.41
CA VAL A 67 7.82 -15.49 -4.35
C VAL A 67 6.92 -14.42 -3.75
N ILE A 68 6.77 -13.29 -4.43
CA ILE A 68 5.92 -12.18 -4.00
C ILE A 68 4.79 -12.02 -5.01
N HIS A 69 3.55 -12.07 -4.54
CA HIS A 69 2.37 -11.68 -5.31
C HIS A 69 1.91 -10.30 -4.82
N SER A 70 1.86 -9.30 -5.69
CA SER A 70 1.33 -7.98 -5.37
C SER A 70 0.36 -7.51 -6.45
N ASP A 71 -0.30 -6.38 -6.23
CA ASP A 71 -1.00 -5.67 -7.30
C ASP A 71 -0.01 -5.15 -8.36
N GLU A 72 -0.55 -4.66 -9.47
CA GLU A 72 0.24 -4.08 -10.58
C GLU A 72 0.72 -2.64 -10.31
N TRP A 73 0.88 -2.25 -9.04
CA TRP A 73 1.29 -0.89 -8.73
C TRP A 73 2.77 -0.64 -9.08
N PRO A 74 3.14 0.48 -9.75
CA PRO A 74 4.51 0.71 -10.25
C PRO A 74 5.62 0.72 -9.18
N ALA A 75 5.27 0.88 -7.90
CA ALA A 75 6.23 0.76 -6.81
C ALA A 75 6.91 -0.62 -6.78
N TYR A 76 6.18 -1.68 -7.16
CA TYR A 76 6.63 -3.08 -7.12
C TYR A 76 7.42 -3.52 -8.35
N SER A 77 7.47 -2.73 -9.42
CA SER A 77 8.07 -3.14 -10.70
C SER A 77 9.55 -3.56 -10.63
N ASN A 78 10.27 -3.12 -9.60
CA ASN A 78 11.69 -3.43 -9.42
C ASN A 78 11.96 -4.72 -8.61
N LEU A 79 10.93 -5.36 -8.05
CA LEU A 79 11.13 -6.53 -7.19
C LEU A 79 11.83 -7.70 -7.91
N ASN A 80 11.53 -7.91 -9.19
CA ASN A 80 12.22 -8.90 -10.02
C ASN A 80 13.72 -8.61 -10.16
N ALA A 81 14.12 -7.34 -10.31
CA ALA A 81 15.53 -6.95 -10.36
C ALA A 81 16.23 -7.09 -8.99
N MET A 82 15.46 -7.04 -7.90
CA MET A 82 15.92 -7.21 -6.51
C MET A 82 16.01 -8.68 -6.08
N ARG A 83 15.97 -9.62 -7.04
CA ARG A 83 16.06 -11.08 -6.81
C ARG A 83 14.87 -11.68 -6.06
N TYR A 84 13.72 -11.03 -6.11
CA TYR A 84 12.45 -11.68 -5.77
C TYR A 84 11.83 -12.29 -7.04
N GLN A 85 11.08 -13.37 -6.88
CA GLN A 85 10.23 -13.86 -7.96
C GLN A 85 8.87 -13.15 -7.84
N HIS A 86 8.69 -12.06 -8.57
CA HIS A 86 7.53 -11.18 -8.41
C HIS A 86 6.48 -11.39 -9.50
N PHE A 87 5.25 -11.63 -9.06
CA PHE A 87 4.07 -11.77 -9.90
C PHE A 87 3.06 -10.67 -9.56
N SER A 88 2.53 -10.01 -10.59
CA SER A 88 1.49 -8.98 -10.43
C SER A 88 0.10 -9.55 -10.67
N VAL A 89 -0.87 -9.12 -9.86
CA VAL A 89 -2.30 -9.39 -10.06
C VAL A 89 -2.92 -8.17 -10.73
N ASN A 90 -3.40 -8.34 -11.97
CA ASN A 90 -4.11 -7.30 -12.68
C ASN A 90 -5.60 -7.33 -12.29
N HIS A 91 -6.06 -6.29 -11.59
CA HIS A 91 -7.43 -6.17 -11.11
C HIS A 91 -8.46 -5.78 -12.20
N GLN A 92 -8.05 -5.55 -13.44
CA GLN A 92 -8.95 -5.17 -14.55
C GLN A 92 -9.50 -6.37 -15.33
N GLN A 93 -8.86 -7.55 -15.24
CA GLN A 93 -9.14 -8.68 -16.15
C GLN A 93 -10.16 -9.70 -15.63
N HIS A 94 -10.61 -9.61 -14.36
CA HIS A 94 -11.47 -10.63 -13.74
C HIS A 94 -12.76 -10.11 -13.09
N PHE A 95 -13.28 -8.95 -13.52
CA PHE A 95 -14.44 -8.37 -12.83
C PHE A 95 -15.79 -9.01 -13.19
N VAL A 96 -15.98 -9.62 -14.37
CA VAL A 96 -17.22 -10.34 -14.73
C VAL A 96 -16.95 -11.35 -15.84
N GLU A 97 -17.21 -12.64 -15.63
CA GLU A 97 -17.57 -13.53 -16.75
C GLU A 97 -19.09 -13.46 -16.93
N PRO A 98 -19.63 -13.00 -18.07
CA PRO A 98 -21.05 -13.14 -18.34
C PRO A 98 -21.35 -14.62 -18.58
N VAL A 99 -22.01 -15.26 -17.62
CA VAL A 99 -22.62 -16.57 -17.82
C VAL A 99 -23.77 -16.40 -18.82
N ALA A 100 -23.49 -16.66 -20.09
CA ALA A 100 -24.52 -16.90 -21.08
C ALA A 100 -24.89 -18.40 -21.02
N VAL A 101 -25.86 -18.76 -20.17
CA VAL A 101 -26.64 -19.99 -20.39
C VAL A 101 -27.57 -19.69 -21.57
N GLY A 102 -27.28 -20.28 -22.73
CA GLY A 102 -28.17 -20.25 -23.89
C GLY A 102 -28.33 -21.67 -24.43
N ASN A 103 -29.54 -22.22 -24.27
CA ASN A 103 -30.02 -23.47 -24.87
C ASN A 103 -29.95 -23.45 -26.41
#